data_AF-A0A2K3LM42-F1
#
_entry.id   AF-A0A2K3LM42-F1
#
_cell.length_a   1.000
_cell.length_b   1.000
_cell.length_c   1.000
_cell.angle_alpha   90.00
_cell.angle_beta   90.00
_cell.angle_gamma   90.00
#
_symmetry.space_group_name_H-M   'P 1'
#
loop_
_entity.id
_entity.type
_entity.pdbx_description
1 polymer ?
#
loop_
_entity_poly.entity_id
_entity_poly.type
_entity_poly.pdbx_seq_one_letter_code
_entity_poly.pdbx_strand_id
1 'polypeptide(L)'
;MLMENLLRSKEYWNLIEIGVVLAPPNTIVEQRKLADESKLQDHKVKNYFFQAIDCSIMETIIAHDTAKDIWDSMRIKYQGSTKVKRAQLQALRREFEVFAMK
;
A
#
# COMPACT_ATOMS: atom_id res chain seq x y z
N MET A 1 6.03 -7.65 0.99
CA MET A 1 7.37 -7.68 1.63
C MET A 1 8.29 -6.59 1.11
N LEU A 2 8.51 -6.41 -0.21
CA LEU A 2 9.38 -5.33 -0.73
C LEU A 2 8.99 -3.93 -0.23
N MET A 3 7.71 -3.57 -0.35
CA MET A 3 7.22 -2.26 0.06
C MET A 3 7.31 -2.05 1.59
N GLU A 4 6.99 -3.09 2.37
CA GLU A 4 7.13 -3.05 3.82
C GLU A 4 8.59 -2.84 4.24
N ASN A 5 9.54 -3.58 3.66
CA ASN A 5 10.95 -3.43 3.96
C ASN A 5 11.47 -2.03 3.58
N LEU A 6 11.04 -1.49 2.43
CA LEU A 6 11.36 -0.12 2.03
C LEU A 6 10.90 0.88 3.10
N LEU A 7 9.64 0.81 3.52
CA LEU A 7 9.10 1.74 4.52
C LEU A 7 9.77 1.59 5.90
N ARG A 8 10.09 0.36 6.32
CA ARG A 8 10.83 0.11 7.56
C ARG A 8 12.25 0.67 7.50
N SER A 9 12.97 0.48 6.39
CA SER A 9 14.33 1.05 6.20
C SER A 9 14.36 2.59 6.15
N LYS A 10 13.22 3.22 5.84
CA LYS A 10 13.04 4.67 5.82
C LYS A 10 12.37 5.20 7.09
N GLU A 11 12.14 4.34 8.08
CA GLU A 11 11.49 4.67 9.35
C GLU A 11 10.04 5.21 9.21
N TYR A 12 9.39 4.97 8.07
CA TYR A 12 8.03 5.42 7.79
C TYR A 12 6.95 4.42 8.20
N TRP A 13 7.33 3.26 8.73
CA TRP A 13 6.38 2.21 9.07
C TRP A 13 5.29 2.65 10.07
N ASN A 14 5.64 3.55 10.99
CA ASN A 14 4.68 4.09 11.97
C ASN A 14 3.49 4.80 11.30
N LEU A 15 3.66 5.37 10.10
CA LEU A 15 2.56 6.01 9.36
C LEU A 15 1.56 5.00 8.82
N ILE A 16 1.99 3.77 8.57
CA ILE A 16 1.12 2.66 8.13
C ILE A 16 0.44 2.01 9.34
N GLU A 17 1.16 1.83 10.43
CA GLU A 17 0.62 1.13 11.61
C GLU A 17 -0.27 2.04 12.46
N ILE A 18 0.23 3.23 12.80
CA ILE A 18 -0.41 4.18 13.71
C ILE A 18 -1.28 5.15 12.90
N GLY A 19 -0.71 5.77 11.86
CA GLY A 19 -1.37 6.78 11.03
C GLY A 19 -0.71 8.16 11.13
N VAL A 20 -1.32 9.16 10.50
CA VAL A 20 -0.84 10.55 10.51
C VAL A 20 -1.21 11.23 11.83
N VAL A 21 -0.26 11.96 12.41
CA VAL A 21 -0.51 12.77 13.61
C VAL A 21 -1.31 14.01 13.21
N LEU A 22 -2.48 14.18 13.82
CA LEU A 22 -3.34 15.35 13.63
C LEU A 22 -3.21 16.30 14.81
N ALA A 23 -2.96 17.58 14.52
CA ALA A 23 -2.98 18.63 15.54
C ALA A 23 -4.43 19.09 15.80
N PRO A 24 -4.94 19.01 17.06
CA PRO A 24 -6.24 19.60 17.39
C PRO A 24 -6.28 21.13 17.21
N PRO A 25 -7.46 21.75 17.11
CA PRO A 25 -7.61 23.17 16.77
C PRO A 25 -6.89 24.18 17.68
N ASN A 26 -6.63 23.81 18.96
CA ASN A 26 -6.04 24.68 19.99
C ASN A 26 -4.58 24.32 20.36
N THR A 27 -3.82 23.72 19.45
CA THR A 27 -2.47 23.21 19.75
C THR A 27 -1.39 24.28 19.92
N ILE A 28 -0.43 23.98 20.80
CA ILE A 28 0.86 24.67 20.96
C ILE A 28 1.66 24.56 19.65
N VAL A 29 2.46 25.58 19.33
CA VAL A 29 3.27 25.68 18.08
C VAL A 29 4.07 24.40 17.79
N GLU A 30 4.59 23.73 18.82
CA GLU A 30 5.36 22.49 18.70
C GLU A 30 4.52 21.30 18.21
N GLN A 31 3.29 21.14 18.72
CA GLN A 31 2.38 20.08 18.27
C GLN A 31 1.92 20.29 16.82
N ARG A 32 1.80 21.55 16.40
CA ARG A 32 1.50 21.88 15.01
C ARG A 32 2.64 21.51 14.07
N LYS A 33 3.89 21.81 14.46
CA LYS A 33 5.09 21.38 13.72
C LYS A 33 5.16 19.87 13.56
N LEU A 34 4.90 19.11 14.63
CA LEU A 34 4.90 17.64 14.57
C LEU A 34 3.82 17.09 13.63
N ALA A 35 2.62 17.68 13.62
CA ALA A 35 1.57 17.28 12.69
C ALA A 35 1.92 17.61 11.23
N ASP A 36 2.53 18.76 10.97
CA ASP A 36 2.97 19.15 9.63
C ASP A 36 4.12 18.25 9.13
N GLU A 37 5.07 17.90 10.00
CA GLU A 37 6.12 16.91 9.70
C GLU A 37 5.54 15.52 9.40
N SER A 38 4.57 15.07 10.21
CA SER A 38 3.89 13.79 9.98
C SER A 38 3.14 13.76 8.65
N LYS A 39 2.44 14.84 8.29
CA LYS A 39 1.80 14.99 6.97
C LYS A 39 2.81 14.98 5.83
N LEU A 40 3.94 15.66 5.99
CA LEU A 40 4.99 15.65 4.98
C LEU A 40 5.55 14.24 4.76
N GLN A 41 5.75 13.48 5.84
CA GLN A 41 6.20 12.09 5.72
C GLN A 41 5.12 11.20 5.09
N ASP A 42 3.84 11.39 5.42
CA ASP A 42 2.72 10.69 4.76
C ASP A 42 2.74 10.90 3.25
N HIS A 43 2.91 12.15 2.79
CA HIS A 43 3.04 12.44 1.36
C HIS A 43 4.25 11.75 0.70
N LYS A 44 5.38 11.61 1.41
CA LYS A 44 6.53 10.84 0.89
C LYS A 44 6.18 9.36 0.72
N VAL A 45 5.46 8.77 1.68
CA VAL A 45 5.00 7.38 1.58
C VAL A 45 4.02 7.20 0.42
N LYS A 46 3.06 8.12 0.26
CA LYS A 46 2.13 8.11 -0.89
C LYS A 46 2.89 8.16 -2.21
N ASN A 47 3.92 8.98 -2.33
CA ASN A 47 4.75 9.04 -3.53
C ASN A 47 5.45 7.70 -3.81
N TYR A 48 5.98 7.02 -2.79
CA TYR A 48 6.53 5.67 -2.99
C TYR A 48 5.48 4.68 -3.46
N PHE A 49 4.25 4.73 -2.94
CA PHE A 49 3.16 3.91 -3.43
C PHE A 49 2.85 4.21 -4.89
N PHE A 50 2.76 5.48 -5.28
CA PHE A 50 2.50 5.86 -6.67
C PHE A 50 3.60 5.43 -7.64
N GLN A 51 4.85 5.32 -7.20
CA GLN A 51 5.93 4.77 -8.01
C GLN A 51 5.86 3.25 -8.15
N ALA A 52 5.31 2.55 -7.17
CA ALA A 52 5.22 1.09 -7.14
C ALA A 52 3.89 0.55 -7.72
N ILE A 53 2.86 1.39 -7.84
CA ILE A 53 1.52 1.01 -8.25
C ILE A 53 1.27 1.46 -9.69
N ASP A 54 0.73 0.55 -10.50
CA ASP A 54 0.32 0.85 -11.87
C ASP A 54 -0.84 1.87 -11.92
N CYS A 55 -0.83 2.77 -12.91
CA CYS A 55 -1.86 3.80 -13.08
C CYS A 55 -3.29 3.24 -13.09
N SER A 56 -3.50 2.03 -13.62
CA SER A 56 -4.83 1.38 -13.63
C SER A 56 -5.39 1.08 -12.24
N ILE A 57 -4.53 0.94 -11.23
CA ILE A 57 -4.92 0.72 -9.83
C ILE A 57 -4.96 2.05 -9.07
N MET A 58 -4.19 3.05 -9.53
CA MET A 58 -4.08 4.37 -8.92
C MET A 58 -5.43 5.11 -8.83
N GLU A 59 -6.30 4.98 -9.83
CA GLU A 59 -7.64 5.61 -9.82
C GLU A 59 -8.50 5.13 -8.64
N THR A 60 -8.42 3.83 -8.30
CA THR A 60 -9.12 3.28 -7.13
C THR A 60 -8.51 3.71 -5.80
N ILE A 61 -7.30 4.26 -5.81
CA ILE A 61 -6.51 4.56 -4.61
C ILE A 61 -6.41 6.07 -4.35
N ILE A 62 -6.59 6.90 -5.39
CA ILE A 62 -6.52 8.37 -5.31
C ILE A 62 -7.53 8.97 -4.32
N ALA A 63 -8.66 8.30 -4.08
CA ALA A 63 -9.69 8.75 -3.15
C ALA A 63 -9.30 8.61 -1.67
N HIS A 64 -8.15 8.01 -1.36
CA HIS A 64 -7.69 7.80 0.01
C HIS A 64 -6.84 8.97 0.53
N ASP A 65 -7.20 9.45 1.72
CA ASP A 65 -6.59 10.62 2.34
C ASP A 65 -5.16 10.35 2.83
N THR A 66 -4.91 9.19 3.45
CA THR A 66 -3.60 8.84 4.04
C THR A 66 -2.92 7.65 3.36
N ALA A 67 -1.60 7.54 3.54
CA ALA A 67 -0.84 6.36 3.12
C ALA A 67 -1.35 5.06 3.77
N LYS A 68 -1.83 5.14 5.02
CA LYS A 68 -2.42 4.01 5.73
C LYS A 68 -3.67 3.49 5.02
N ASP A 69 -4.58 4.39 4.65
CA ASP A 69 -5.81 4.03 3.95
C ASP A 69 -5.53 3.34 2.61
N ILE A 70 -4.53 3.85 1.87
CA ILE A 70 -4.03 3.23 0.64
C ILE A 70 -3.54 1.81 0.92
N TRP A 71 -2.69 1.63 1.93
CA TRP A 71 -2.11 0.34 2.29
C TRP A 71 -3.18 -0.69 2.67
N ASP A 72 -4.14 -0.30 3.51
CA ASP A 72 -5.23 -1.17 3.94
C ASP A 72 -6.17 -1.54 2.80
N SER A 73 -6.53 -0.57 1.95
CA SER A 73 -7.34 -0.80 0.75
C SER A 73 -6.69 -1.79 -0.20
N MET A 74 -5.38 -1.63 -0.47
CA MET A 74 -4.61 -2.59 -1.27
C MET A 74 -4.58 -3.98 -0.63
N ARG A 75 -4.37 -4.04 0.69
CA ARG A 75 -4.34 -5.32 1.40
C ARG A 75 -5.67 -6.05 1.24
N ILE A 76 -6.79 -5.37 1.44
CA ILE A 76 -8.14 -5.93 1.30
C ILE A 76 -8.39 -6.40 -0.15
N LYS A 77 -8.13 -5.53 -1.13
CA LYS A 77 -8.41 -5.81 -2.55
C LYS A 77 -7.62 -7.02 -3.06
N TYR A 78 -6.40 -7.23 -2.57
CA TYR A 78 -5.49 -8.23 -3.13
C TYR A 78 -5.20 -9.44 -2.22
N GLN A 79 -5.75 -9.51 -1.00
CA GLN A 79 -5.49 -10.59 -0.03
C GLN A 79 -5.74 -12.01 -0.59
N GLY A 80 -6.74 -12.18 -1.46
CA GLY A 80 -7.08 -13.46 -2.10
C GLY A 80 -6.49 -13.66 -3.50
N SER A 81 -6.03 -12.58 -4.14
CA SER A 81 -5.65 -12.58 -5.55
C SER A 81 -4.50 -13.54 -5.86
N THR A 82 -3.53 -13.66 -4.95
CA THR A 82 -2.37 -14.55 -5.12
C THR A 82 -2.77 -16.02 -5.13
N LYS A 83 -3.72 -16.44 -4.28
CA LYS A 83 -4.22 -17.82 -4.26
C LYS A 83 -4.99 -18.15 -5.54
N VAL A 84 -5.85 -17.23 -5.99
CA VAL A 84 -6.62 -17.38 -7.23
C VAL A 84 -5.71 -17.46 -8.45
N LYS A 85 -4.74 -16.54 -8.59
CA LYS A 85 -3.75 -16.56 -9.69
C LYS A 85 -2.94 -17.86 -9.71
N ARG A 86 -2.56 -18.38 -8.54
CA ARG A 86 -1.85 -19.67 -8.45
C ARG A 86 -2.72 -20.84 -8.90
N ALA A 87 -3.99 -20.87 -8.49
CA ALA A 87 -4.92 -21.91 -8.91
C ALA A 87 -5.16 -21.89 -10.43
N GLN A 88 -5.36 -20.69 -11.02
CA GLN A 88 -5.49 -20.50 -12.46
C GLN A 88 -4.24 -20.96 -13.22
N LEU A 89 -3.04 -20.59 -12.74
CA LEU A 89 -1.79 -21.04 -13.34
C LEU A 89 -1.64 -22.57 -13.30
N GLN A 90 -2.05 -23.21 -12.21
CA GLN A 90 -1.98 -24.65 -12.06
C GLN A 90 -2.98 -25.38 -12.99
N ALA A 91 -4.17 -24.81 -13.19
CA ALA A 91 -5.13 -25.33 -14.17
C ALA A 91 -4.57 -25.28 -15.59
N LEU A 92 -4.00 -24.14 -15.99
CA LEU A 92 -3.41 -23.96 -17.32
C LEU A 92 -2.22 -24.91 -17.55
N ARG A 93 -1.38 -25.14 -16.53
CA ARG A 93 -0.29 -26.13 -16.61
C ARG A 93 -0.81 -27.55 -16.85
N ARG A 94 -1.87 -27.96 -16.15
CA ARG A 94 -2.50 -29.28 -16.37
C ARG A 94 -3.07 -29.40 -17.78
N GLU A 95 -3.75 -28.36 -18.28
CA GLU A 95 -4.27 -28.35 -19.64
C GLU A 95 -3.15 -28.49 -20.68
N PHE A 96 -2.03 -27.80 -20.46
CA PHE A 96 -0.85 -27.91 -21.31
C PHE A 96 -0.22 -29.31 -21.28
N GLU A 97 -0.07 -29.91 -20.09
CA GLU A 97 0.45 -31.28 -19.94
C GLU A 97 -0.44 -32.32 -20.64
N VAL A 98 -1.77 -32.20 -20.49
CA VAL A 98 -2.73 -33.08 -21.18
C VAL A 98 -2.69 -32.89 -22.69
N PHE A 99 -2.50 -31.66 -23.17
CA PHE A 99 -2.34 -31.38 -24.60
C PHE A 99 -1.04 -31.98 -25.16
N ALA A 100 0.06 -31.90 -24.41
CA ALA A 100 1.36 -32.44 -24.81
C ALA A 100 1.47 -33.98 -24.70
N MET A 101 0.57 -34.63 -23.95
CA MET A 101 0.48 -36.09 -23.83
C MET A 101 -0.38 -36.75 -24.92
N LYS A 102 -1.06 -35.97 -25.76
CA LYS A 102 -1.75 -36.45 -26.98
C LYS A 102 -0.84 -36.34 -28.19
#